data_AF-A0A1F3SRN6-F1
#
_entry.id   AF-A0A1F3SRN6-F1
#
_cell.length_a   1.000
_cell.length_b   1.000
_cell.length_c   1.000
_cell.angle_alpha   90.00
_cell.angle_beta   90.00
_cell.angle_gamma   90.00
#
_symmetry.space_group_name_H-M   'P 1'
#
loop_
_entity.id
_entity.type
_entity.pdbx_description
1 polymer ?
#
loop_
_entity_poly.entity_id
_entity_poly.type
_entity_poly.pdbx_seq_one_letter_code
_entity_poly.pdbx_strand_id
1 'polypeptide(L)'
;MTTSEDFAIWPPYRAFYEESLRSRITSALNSVEIVNSIIQTLPNKENLPADWRRILLDEMQNIVIQAGAISKFFWPPRDGEKSLHKKRGEYLQKIFKVQQNSPLKSRTVRDHIEHFDEKLDRYLQIPIAGHIFPELVASFEQSDGIPQHIFRGYYLDSCIFQILNEKIEINSLVEEIVRINDLMA
;
A
#
# COMPACT_ATOMS: atom_id res chain seq x y z
N MET A 1 -25.99 -20.66 -29.41
CA MET A 1 -24.86 -20.00 -28.72
C MET A 1 -25.46 -18.91 -27.85
N THR A 2 -25.59 -19.15 -26.55
CA THR A 2 -26.02 -18.12 -25.60
C THR A 2 -24.87 -17.14 -25.45
N THR A 3 -25.06 -15.92 -25.94
CA THR A 3 -24.21 -14.77 -25.59
C THR A 3 -24.24 -14.66 -24.08
N SER A 4 -23.13 -14.98 -23.40
CA SER A 4 -23.04 -14.69 -21.96
C SER A 4 -23.21 -13.20 -21.82
N GLU A 5 -24.29 -12.75 -21.17
CA GLU A 5 -24.44 -11.34 -20.83
C GLU A 5 -23.16 -10.89 -20.13
N ASP A 6 -22.51 -9.87 -20.69
CA ASP A 6 -21.36 -9.24 -20.07
C ASP A 6 -21.79 -8.79 -18.67
N PHE A 7 -21.13 -9.30 -17.64
CA PHE A 7 -21.44 -8.93 -16.26
C PHE A 7 -21.29 -7.42 -16.10
N ALA A 8 -22.35 -6.76 -15.63
CA ALA A 8 -22.36 -5.35 -15.31
C ALA A 8 -22.97 -5.12 -13.94
N ILE A 9 -22.38 -4.20 -13.18
CA ILE A 9 -22.97 -3.72 -11.92
C ILE A 9 -24.03 -2.68 -12.29
N TRP A 10 -25.27 -2.87 -11.85
CA TRP A 10 -26.36 -1.91 -12.04
C TRP A 10 -25.92 -0.51 -11.56
N PRO A 11 -26.11 0.58 -12.33
CA PRO A 11 -25.48 1.87 -12.03
C PRO A 11 -25.73 2.42 -10.61
N PRO A 12 -26.94 2.31 -10.03
CA PRO A 12 -27.14 2.68 -8.62
C PRO A 12 -26.30 1.85 -7.63
N TYR A 13 -26.02 0.58 -7.92
CA TYR A 13 -25.14 -0.24 -7.08
C TYR A 13 -23.66 0.08 -7.28
N ARG A 14 -23.28 0.56 -8.48
CA ARG A 14 -21.92 1.03 -8.76
C ARG A 14 -21.53 2.18 -7.83
N ALA A 15 -22.46 3.07 -7.50
CA ALA A 15 -22.21 4.18 -6.58
C ALA A 15 -21.65 3.72 -5.22
N PHE A 16 -22.10 2.57 -4.69
CA PHE A 16 -21.56 2.05 -3.42
C PHE A 16 -20.10 1.59 -3.53
N TYR A 17 -19.71 1.02 -4.68
CA TYR A 17 -18.31 0.65 -4.93
C TYR A 17 -17.44 1.90 -5.09
N GLU A 18 -17.95 2.93 -5.78
CA GLU A 18 -17.25 4.19 -5.97
C GLU A 18 -17.08 4.94 -4.64
N GLU A 19 -18.12 5.06 -3.83
CA GLU A 19 -18.01 5.68 -2.50
C GLU A 19 -17.05 4.91 -1.58
N SER A 20 -17.06 3.58 -1.65
CA SER A 20 -16.12 2.76 -0.89
C SER A 20 -14.67 2.99 -1.36
N LEU A 21 -14.43 3.07 -2.68
CA LEU A 21 -13.11 3.40 -3.22
C LEU A 21 -12.69 4.82 -2.83
N ARG A 22 -13.60 5.80 -2.94
CA ARG A 22 -13.35 7.21 -2.63
C ARG A 22 -12.87 7.38 -1.20
N SER A 23 -13.55 6.75 -0.24
CA SER A 23 -13.14 6.80 1.17
C SER A 23 -11.70 6.31 1.38
N ARG A 24 -11.29 5.22 0.71
CA ARG A 24 -9.94 4.65 0.82
C ARG A 24 -8.90 5.53 0.13
N ILE A 25 -9.22 6.04 -1.05
CA ILE A 25 -8.38 6.97 -1.82
C ILE A 25 -8.15 8.24 -1.01
N THR A 26 -9.21 8.87 -0.49
CA THR A 26 -9.08 10.08 0.34
C THR A 26 -8.22 9.83 1.57
N SER A 27 -8.38 8.69 2.25
CA SER A 27 -7.50 8.35 3.38
C SER A 27 -6.03 8.24 2.96
N ALA A 28 -5.73 7.58 1.83
CA ALA A 28 -4.36 7.48 1.32
C ALA A 28 -3.78 8.85 0.94
N LEU A 29 -4.54 9.68 0.22
CA LEU A 29 -4.07 11.00 -0.23
C LEU A 29 -3.88 11.96 0.96
N ASN A 30 -4.73 11.91 1.98
CA ASN A 30 -4.50 12.68 3.21
C ASN A 30 -3.17 12.30 3.89
N SER A 31 -2.84 11.01 3.94
CA SER A 31 -1.53 10.55 4.43
C SER A 31 -0.38 11.06 3.57
N VAL A 32 -0.54 11.09 2.24
CA VAL A 32 0.46 11.66 1.32
C VAL A 32 0.71 13.14 1.63
N GLU A 33 -0.34 13.93 1.88
CA GLU A 33 -0.19 15.34 2.24
C GLU A 33 0.57 15.54 3.56
N ILE A 34 0.30 14.71 4.56
CA ILE A 34 1.02 14.74 5.85
C ILE A 34 2.49 14.36 5.65
N VAL A 35 2.75 13.28 4.91
CA VAL A 35 4.10 12.83 4.56
C VAL A 35 4.88 13.94 3.85
N ASN A 36 4.28 14.55 2.83
CA ASN A 36 4.90 15.63 2.07
C ASN A 36 5.22 16.84 2.96
N SER A 37 4.29 17.20 3.84
CA SER A 37 4.49 18.29 4.81
C SER A 37 5.68 18.01 5.73
N ILE A 38 5.80 16.77 6.25
CA ILE A 38 6.94 16.37 7.08
C ILE A 38 8.24 16.41 6.29
N ILE A 39 8.27 15.81 5.09
CA ILE A 39 9.49 15.74 4.27
C ILE A 39 9.97 17.14 3.86
N GLN A 40 9.07 18.06 3.50
CA GLN A 40 9.43 19.43 3.12
C GLN A 40 10.02 20.25 4.27
N THR A 41 9.68 19.91 5.52
CA THR A 41 10.24 20.59 6.71
C THR A 41 11.58 20.03 7.18
N LEU A 42 12.11 18.98 6.55
CA LEU A 42 13.40 18.37 6.91
C LEU A 42 14.58 19.13 6.27
N PRO A 43 15.34 19.95 7.01
CA PRO A 43 16.45 20.70 6.42
C PRO A 43 17.60 19.81 5.93
N ASN A 44 17.88 18.67 6.58
CA ASN A 44 19.08 17.86 6.31
C ASN A 44 18.83 16.34 6.21
N LYS A 45 17.59 15.85 6.12
CA LYS A 45 17.20 14.42 5.96
C LYS A 45 17.76 13.39 6.98
N GLU A 46 18.63 13.77 7.91
CA GLU A 46 19.38 12.82 8.76
C GLU A 46 18.98 12.81 10.23
N ASN A 47 18.15 13.76 10.72
CA ASN A 47 17.75 13.82 12.13
C ASN A 47 16.29 14.26 12.30
N LEU A 48 15.36 13.35 12.03
CA LEU A 48 13.93 13.57 12.26
C LEU A 48 13.60 13.34 13.76
N PRO A 49 12.92 14.29 14.44
CA PRO A 49 12.45 14.09 15.81
C PRO A 49 11.64 12.80 15.94
N ALA A 50 11.73 12.12 17.09
CA ALA A 50 11.12 10.80 17.27
C ALA A 50 9.61 10.79 16.97
N ASP A 51 8.87 11.81 17.43
CA ASP A 51 7.43 11.91 17.17
C ASP A 51 7.12 12.06 15.68
N TRP A 52 7.91 12.87 14.97
CA TRP A 52 7.73 13.10 13.54
C TRP A 52 8.11 11.87 12.73
N ARG A 53 9.13 11.13 13.16
CA ARG A 53 9.51 9.84 12.58
C ARG A 53 8.38 8.83 12.71
N ARG A 54 7.77 8.74 13.89
CA ARG A 54 6.64 7.85 14.13
C ARG A 54 5.46 8.22 13.22
N ILE A 55 5.09 9.50 13.19
CA ILE A 55 4.00 9.99 12.32
C ILE A 55 4.31 9.66 10.86
N LEU A 56 5.52 9.96 10.38
CA LEU A 56 5.91 9.65 8.99
C LEU A 56 5.72 8.15 8.68
N LEU A 57 6.22 7.27 9.53
CA LEU A 57 6.11 5.82 9.32
C LEU A 57 4.66 5.35 9.44
N ASP A 58 3.84 5.94 10.31
CA ASP A 58 2.42 5.61 10.49
C ASP A 58 1.63 5.99 9.24
N GLU A 59 1.90 7.16 8.66
CA GLU A 59 1.28 7.60 7.42
C GLU A 59 1.72 6.76 6.22
N MET A 60 3.01 6.40 6.12
CA MET A 60 3.49 5.46 5.10
C MET A 60 2.77 4.11 5.19
N GLN A 61 2.63 3.58 6.41
CA GLN A 61 1.90 2.35 6.63
C GLN A 61 0.43 2.49 6.27
N ASN A 62 -0.21 3.63 6.57
CA ASN A 62 -1.59 3.88 6.16
C ASN A 62 -1.75 3.91 4.63
N ILE A 63 -0.82 4.53 3.89
CA ILE A 63 -0.82 4.51 2.41
C ILE A 63 -0.85 3.05 1.91
N VAL A 64 0.01 2.19 2.45
CA VAL A 64 0.05 0.77 2.08
C VAL A 64 -1.26 0.05 2.48
N ILE A 65 -1.82 0.35 3.66
CA ILE A 65 -3.11 -0.19 4.13
C ILE A 65 -4.24 0.12 3.15
N GLN A 66 -4.36 1.39 2.77
CA GLN A 66 -5.40 1.81 1.85
C GLN A 66 -5.15 1.27 0.44
N ALA A 67 -3.90 1.20 -0.02
CA ALA A 67 -3.54 0.57 -1.29
C ALA A 67 -3.96 -0.91 -1.33
N GLY A 68 -3.72 -1.67 -0.25
CA GLY A 68 -4.17 -3.04 -0.11
C GLY A 68 -5.70 -3.17 -0.14
N ALA A 69 -6.41 -2.27 0.53
CA ALA A 69 -7.87 -2.24 0.51
C ALA A 69 -8.43 -1.92 -0.88
N ILE A 70 -7.88 -0.92 -1.57
CA ILE A 70 -8.23 -0.56 -2.96
C ILE A 70 -7.98 -1.75 -3.88
N SER A 71 -6.82 -2.41 -3.74
CA SER A 71 -6.46 -3.58 -4.52
C SER A 71 -7.51 -4.70 -4.47
N LYS A 72 -8.12 -4.96 -3.31
CA LYS A 72 -9.14 -6.01 -3.15
C LYS A 72 -10.42 -5.76 -3.98
N PHE A 73 -10.72 -4.53 -4.39
CA PHE A 73 -11.82 -4.25 -5.31
C PHE A 73 -11.55 -4.86 -6.69
N PHE A 74 -10.32 -4.66 -7.20
CA PHE A 74 -9.86 -5.08 -8.52
C PHE A 74 -9.38 -6.54 -8.56
N TRP A 75 -8.69 -7.01 -7.51
CA TRP A 75 -8.16 -8.37 -7.35
C TRP A 75 -8.58 -8.96 -6.00
N PRO A 76 -9.82 -9.46 -5.87
CA PRO A 76 -10.30 -10.08 -4.63
C PRO A 76 -9.38 -11.22 -4.15
N PRO A 77 -9.26 -11.42 -2.82
CA PRO A 77 -8.66 -12.64 -2.28
C PRO A 77 -9.48 -13.86 -2.71
N ARG A 78 -8.80 -15.00 -2.88
CA ARG A 78 -9.48 -16.27 -3.18
C ARG A 78 -10.06 -16.81 -1.87
N ASP A 79 -11.37 -16.66 -1.69
CA ASP A 79 -12.32 -17.69 -1.26
C ASP A 79 -13.74 -17.08 -1.05
N GLY A 80 -14.72 -17.60 -1.79
CA GLY A 80 -16.11 -17.12 -1.89
C GLY A 80 -16.66 -17.31 -3.32
N GLU A 81 -17.99 -17.46 -3.51
CA GLU A 81 -18.68 -17.83 -4.78
C GLU A 81 -17.84 -17.49 -6.02
N LYS A 82 -17.17 -18.51 -6.57
CA LYS A 82 -15.99 -18.39 -7.45
C LYS A 82 -16.19 -17.52 -8.71
N SER A 83 -17.41 -17.05 -8.97
CA SER A 83 -17.74 -16.11 -10.04
C SER A 83 -18.01 -14.67 -9.61
N LEU A 84 -18.63 -14.39 -8.45
CA LEU A 84 -19.19 -13.04 -8.19
C LEU A 84 -18.09 -11.99 -7.97
N HIS A 85 -17.17 -12.24 -7.04
CA HIS A 85 -16.10 -11.29 -6.74
C HIS A 85 -15.14 -11.12 -7.91
N LYS A 86 -14.85 -12.20 -8.64
CA LYS A 86 -14.03 -12.18 -9.84
C LYS A 86 -14.65 -11.30 -10.92
N LYS A 87 -15.94 -11.49 -11.22
CA LYS A 87 -16.70 -10.67 -12.16
C LYS A 87 -16.71 -9.19 -11.77
N ARG A 88 -16.89 -8.89 -10.47
CA ARG A 88 -16.76 -7.51 -9.95
C ARG A 88 -15.37 -6.94 -10.20
N GLY A 89 -14.30 -7.67 -9.88
CA GLY A 89 -12.93 -7.22 -10.10
C GLY A 89 -12.65 -6.90 -11.57
N GLU A 90 -13.02 -7.82 -12.47
CA GLU A 90 -12.88 -7.64 -13.92
C GLU A 90 -13.66 -6.42 -14.44
N TYR A 91 -14.90 -6.24 -13.96
CA TYR A 91 -15.72 -5.07 -14.31
C TYR A 91 -15.07 -3.76 -13.84
N LEU A 92 -14.64 -3.67 -12.57
CA LEU A 92 -14.03 -2.45 -12.03
C LEU A 92 -12.69 -2.15 -12.70
N GLN A 93 -11.88 -3.18 -13.01
CA GLN A 93 -10.65 -2.99 -13.78
C GLN A 93 -10.91 -2.36 -15.15
N LYS A 94 -11.97 -2.79 -15.85
CA LYS A 94 -12.36 -2.22 -17.14
C LYS A 94 -12.79 -0.76 -17.01
N ILE A 95 -13.60 -0.43 -16.01
CA ILE A 95 -14.11 0.93 -15.77
C ILE A 95 -12.98 1.89 -15.38
N PHE A 96 -12.10 1.48 -14.46
CA PHE A 96 -11.00 2.30 -13.95
C PHE A 96 -9.70 2.15 -14.74
N LYS A 97 -9.73 1.39 -15.85
CA LYS A 97 -8.59 1.11 -16.74
C LYS A 97 -7.35 0.60 -15.97
N VAL A 98 -7.57 -0.15 -14.89
CA VAL A 98 -6.49 -0.69 -14.05
C VAL A 98 -5.88 -1.90 -14.75
N GLN A 99 -4.59 -1.82 -15.05
CA GLN A 99 -3.87 -2.82 -15.83
C GLN A 99 -3.30 -3.95 -14.96
N GLN A 100 -2.93 -5.07 -15.60
CA GLN A 100 -2.39 -6.25 -14.89
C GLN A 100 -0.97 -6.07 -14.33
N ASN A 101 -0.26 -5.02 -14.76
CA ASN A 101 1.04 -4.58 -14.24
C ASN A 101 0.90 -3.45 -13.20
N SER A 102 -0.32 -3.09 -12.81
CA SER A 102 -0.57 -2.05 -11.80
C SER A 102 0.13 -2.41 -10.47
N PRO A 103 0.78 -1.45 -9.80
CA PRO A 103 1.47 -1.68 -8.53
C PRO A 103 0.52 -2.12 -7.41
N LEU A 104 -0.76 -1.75 -7.51
CA LEU A 104 -1.82 -2.20 -6.60
C LEU A 104 -2.04 -3.72 -6.65
N LYS A 105 -1.70 -4.41 -7.74
CA LYS A 105 -1.84 -5.87 -7.84
C LYS A 105 -0.88 -6.63 -6.91
N SER A 106 0.19 -5.96 -6.47
CA SER A 106 1.25 -6.57 -5.67
C SER A 106 0.69 -7.43 -4.54
N ARG A 107 1.18 -8.67 -4.48
CA ARG A 107 0.81 -9.60 -3.40
C ARG A 107 1.33 -9.09 -2.06
N THR A 108 2.53 -8.51 -2.03
CA THR A 108 3.07 -7.87 -0.82
C THR A 108 2.12 -6.81 -0.28
N VAL A 109 1.61 -5.91 -1.12
CA VAL A 109 0.68 -4.84 -0.69
C VAL A 109 -0.64 -5.40 -0.11
N ARG A 110 -1.16 -6.50 -0.67
CA ARG A 110 -2.40 -7.13 -0.18
C ARG A 110 -2.18 -7.97 1.08
N ASP A 111 -1.19 -8.84 1.07
CA ASP A 111 -0.96 -9.86 2.10
C ASP A 111 -0.30 -9.27 3.35
N HIS A 112 0.49 -8.19 3.20
CA HIS A 112 1.33 -7.70 4.30
C HIS A 112 0.51 -7.16 5.48
N ILE A 113 -0.65 -6.57 5.23
CA ILE A 113 -1.52 -6.05 6.30
C ILE A 113 -2.44 -7.13 6.86
N GLU A 114 -2.93 -8.02 6.01
CA GLU A 114 -3.92 -9.03 6.39
C GLU A 114 -3.32 -10.10 7.32
N HIS A 115 -2.03 -10.38 7.18
CA HIS A 115 -1.31 -11.37 7.97
C HIS A 115 -0.10 -10.75 8.70
N PHE A 116 -0.22 -9.48 9.11
CA PHE A 116 0.90 -8.78 9.74
C PHE A 116 1.37 -9.48 11.03
N ASP A 117 0.44 -9.94 11.86
CA ASP A 117 0.70 -10.71 13.08
C ASP A 117 1.45 -12.02 12.80
N GLU A 118 1.03 -12.82 11.81
CA GLU A 118 1.76 -14.03 11.43
C GLU A 118 3.14 -13.73 10.83
N LYS A 119 3.26 -12.63 10.08
CA LYS A 119 4.55 -12.18 9.52
C LYS A 119 5.49 -11.73 10.63
N LEU A 120 4.97 -11.06 11.65
CA LEU A 120 5.71 -10.66 12.85
C LEU A 120 6.22 -11.89 13.61
N ASP A 121 5.36 -12.89 13.85
CA ASP A 121 5.75 -14.13 14.51
C ASP A 121 6.90 -14.82 13.76
N ARG A 122 6.77 -14.97 12.43
CA ARG A 122 7.84 -15.53 11.59
C ARG A 122 9.12 -14.70 11.62
N TYR A 123 9.00 -13.37 11.64
CA TYR A 123 10.13 -12.46 11.73
C TYR A 123 10.91 -12.65 13.03
N LEU A 124 10.21 -12.88 14.14
CA LEU A 124 10.80 -13.06 15.48
C LEU A 124 11.26 -14.49 15.79
N GLN A 125 10.94 -15.48 14.94
CA GLN A 125 11.38 -16.87 15.13
C GLN A 125 12.87 -17.10 14.82
N ILE A 126 13.51 -16.19 14.09
CA ILE A 126 14.93 -16.29 13.72
C ILE A 126 15.76 -15.50 14.74
N PRO A 127 16.86 -16.07 15.29
CA PRO A 127 17.77 -15.32 16.14
C PRO A 127 18.25 -14.04 15.45
N ILE A 128 17.96 -12.90 16.06
CA ILE A 128 18.31 -11.57 15.55
C ILE A 128 19.71 -11.21 16.07
N ALA A 129 20.63 -10.90 15.16
CA ALA A 129 21.99 -10.47 15.50
C ALA A 129 22.40 -9.30 14.58
N GLY A 130 23.25 -8.40 15.08
CA GLY A 130 23.64 -7.17 14.37
C GLY A 130 22.83 -5.96 14.84
N HIS A 131 22.55 -5.02 13.92
CA HIS A 131 21.85 -3.78 14.26
C HIS A 131 20.33 -3.96 14.22
N ILE A 132 19.64 -3.53 15.28
CA ILE A 132 18.18 -3.65 15.40
C ILE A 132 17.58 -2.25 15.44
N PHE A 133 16.69 -1.96 14.51
CA PHE A 133 16.01 -0.67 14.37
C PHE A 133 14.49 -0.87 14.46
N PRO A 134 13.84 -0.52 15.58
CA PRO A 134 12.38 -0.49 15.65
C PRO A 134 11.77 0.50 14.65
N GLU A 135 12.43 1.64 14.45
CA GLU A 135 12.05 2.68 13.50
C GLU A 135 13.31 3.22 12.84
N LEU A 136 13.31 3.33 11.51
CA LEU A 136 14.40 3.92 10.74
C LEU A 136 13.84 4.90 9.71
N VAL A 137 14.42 6.10 9.62
CA VAL A 137 14.25 6.99 8.47
C VAL A 137 15.64 7.41 8.05
N ALA A 138 15.98 7.15 6.79
CA ALA A 138 17.31 7.40 6.23
C ALA A 138 17.20 7.88 4.79
N SER A 139 18.25 8.51 4.27
CA SER A 139 18.28 8.92 2.85
C SER A 139 18.39 7.71 1.92
N PHE A 140 19.29 6.78 2.25
CA PHE A 140 19.59 5.57 1.46
C PHE A 140 19.89 4.38 2.36
N GLU A 141 19.86 3.18 1.78
CA GLU A 141 20.27 1.95 2.45
C GLU A 141 21.78 1.95 2.72
N GLN A 142 22.17 1.75 3.98
CA GLN A 142 23.56 1.60 4.36
C GLN A 142 23.87 0.14 4.61
N SER A 143 24.97 -0.35 4.03
CA SER A 143 25.53 -1.66 4.35
C SER A 143 26.96 -1.49 4.81
N ASP A 144 27.19 -1.77 6.08
CA ASP A 144 28.50 -1.86 6.73
C ASP A 144 28.98 -3.33 6.83
N GLY A 145 28.28 -4.25 6.17
CA GLY A 145 28.51 -5.69 6.26
C GLY A 145 27.92 -6.35 7.51
N ILE A 146 27.28 -5.60 8.41
CA ILE A 146 26.57 -6.12 9.58
C ILE A 146 25.09 -6.29 9.22
N PRO A 147 24.45 -7.44 9.55
CA PRO A 147 23.02 -7.60 9.33
C PRO A 147 22.21 -6.51 10.05
N GLN A 148 21.26 -5.91 9.33
CA GLN A 148 20.34 -4.91 9.87
C GLN A 148 18.92 -5.48 9.92
N HIS A 149 18.27 -5.30 11.05
CA HIS A 149 16.93 -5.77 11.34
C HIS A 149 16.02 -4.57 11.58
N ILE A 150 15.34 -4.15 10.52
CA ILE A 150 14.50 -2.95 10.51
C ILE A 150 13.05 -3.39 10.61
N PHE A 151 12.38 -2.96 11.69
CA PHE A 151 10.99 -3.30 11.92
C PHE A 151 10.06 -2.44 11.07
N ARG A 152 10.29 -1.12 11.06
CA ARG A 152 9.65 -0.14 10.18
C ARG A 152 10.70 0.85 9.70
N GLY A 153 10.74 1.11 8.40
CA GLY A 153 11.78 1.88 7.75
C GLY A 153 11.23 2.73 6.62
N TYR A 154 11.81 3.90 6.38
CA TYR A 154 11.56 4.65 5.14
C TYR A 154 12.86 5.25 4.61
N TYR A 155 13.10 5.04 3.31
CA TYR A 155 14.25 5.56 2.59
C TYR A 155 13.81 6.74 1.71
N LEU A 156 14.27 7.95 2.05
CA LEU A 156 13.79 9.21 1.48
C LEU A 156 14.10 9.34 -0.02
N ASP A 157 15.28 8.93 -0.46
CA ASP A 157 15.71 9.16 -1.85
C ASP A 157 15.10 8.14 -2.83
N SER A 158 14.86 6.91 -2.36
CA SER A 158 14.26 5.84 -3.17
C SER A 158 12.75 5.70 -2.98
N CYS A 159 12.14 6.45 -2.04
CA CYS A 159 10.73 6.36 -1.66
C CYS A 159 10.28 4.92 -1.31
N ILE A 160 11.16 4.18 -0.65
CA ILE A 160 10.89 2.80 -0.24
C ILE A 160 10.48 2.78 1.23
N PHE A 161 9.26 2.31 1.48
CA PHE A 161 8.82 1.91 2.82
C PHE A 161 9.19 0.46 3.07
N GLN A 162 9.94 0.22 4.13
CA GLN A 162 10.26 -1.10 4.62
C GLN A 162 9.42 -1.41 5.85
N ILE A 163 8.86 -2.61 5.90
CA ILE A 163 8.18 -3.12 7.07
C ILE A 163 8.50 -4.61 7.20
N LEU A 164 9.11 -4.98 8.34
CA LEU A 164 9.79 -6.26 8.51
C LEU A 164 10.81 -6.49 7.37
N ASN A 165 10.68 -7.61 6.66
CA ASN A 165 11.54 -7.98 5.53
C ASN A 165 11.03 -7.50 4.17
N GLU A 166 9.94 -6.72 4.13
CA GLU A 166 9.25 -6.38 2.89
C GLU A 166 9.51 -4.92 2.55
N LYS A 167 9.86 -4.68 1.28
CA LYS A 167 10.12 -3.34 0.74
C LYS A 167 9.05 -2.99 -0.28
N ILE A 168 8.47 -1.81 -0.13
CA ILE A 168 7.34 -1.34 -0.91
C ILE A 168 7.70 0.05 -1.45
N GLU A 169 7.67 0.20 -2.76
CA GLU A 169 7.89 1.48 -3.43
C GLU A 169 6.58 2.29 -3.35
N ILE A 170 6.64 3.45 -2.68
CA ILE A 170 5.45 4.22 -2.32
C ILE A 170 4.96 5.08 -3.49
N ASN A 171 5.86 5.66 -4.29
CA ASN A 171 5.45 6.59 -5.36
C ASN A 171 4.58 5.90 -6.40
N SER A 172 4.93 4.69 -6.84
CA SER A 172 4.14 3.91 -7.80
C SER A 172 2.73 3.64 -7.28
N LEU A 173 2.58 3.37 -5.98
CA LEU A 173 1.26 3.18 -5.37
C LEU A 173 0.47 4.49 -5.37
N VAL A 174 1.10 5.59 -4.97
CA VAL A 174 0.47 6.91 -4.93
C VAL A 174 0.05 7.38 -6.33
N GLU A 175 0.92 7.23 -7.33
CA GLU A 175 0.62 7.57 -8.73
C GLU A 175 -0.59 6.81 -9.26
N GLU A 176 -0.68 5.51 -9.00
CA GLU A 176 -1.82 4.70 -9.42
C GLU A 176 -3.11 5.06 -8.66
N ILE A 177 -3.00 5.42 -7.36
CA ILE A 177 -4.13 5.90 -6.55
C ILE A 177 -4.65 7.25 -7.09
N VAL A 178 -3.77 8.20 -7.37
CA VAL A 178 -4.11 9.51 -7.97
C VAL A 178 -4.77 9.29 -9.33
N ARG A 179 -4.21 8.42 -10.18
CA ARG A 179 -4.80 8.11 -11.49
C ARG A 179 -6.23 7.57 -11.37
N ILE A 180 -6.49 6.70 -10.40
CA ILE A 180 -7.85 6.19 -10.15
C ILE A 180 -8.76 7.30 -9.62
N ASN A 181 -8.26 8.16 -8.72
CA ASN A 181 -9.00 9.30 -8.20
C ASN A 181 -9.45 10.26 -9.32
N ASP A 182 -8.57 10.54 -10.28
CA ASP A 182 -8.85 11.45 -11.40
C ASP A 182 -9.92 10.90 -12.35
N LEU A 183 -10.14 9.58 -12.38
CA LEU A 183 -11.23 8.95 -13.13
C LEU A 183 -12.56 8.97 -12.37
N MET A 184 -12.55 9.37 -11.09
CA MET A 184 -13.73 9.47 -10.22
C MET A 184 -14.19 10.92 -9.99
N ALA A 185 -13.44 11.90 -10.50
CA ALA A 185 -13.78 13.33 -10.50
C ALA A 185 -14.69 13.67 -11.68
#